data_AF-A0A924ZS22-F1
#
_entry.id   AF-A0A924ZS22-F1
#
_cell.length_a   1.000
_cell.length_b   1.000
_cell.length_c   1.000
_cell.angle_alpha   90.00
_cell.angle_beta   90.00
_cell.angle_gamma   90.00
#
_symmetry.space_group_name_H-M   'P 1'
#
loop_
_entity.id
_entity.type
_entity.pdbx_description
1 polymer ?
#
loop_
_entity_poly.entity_id
_entity_poly.type
_entity_poly.pdbx_seq_one_letter_code
_entity_poly.pdbx_strand_id
1 'polypeptide(L)'
;MTEIKNNNKEERVKLFNEIKEDIETLINTINSFEKIRLLGALGITPFNNIQHTRPTLPNIIETSIEYALSIALSSPNNIKSIIPSAENMLDVLGKLEKVREKYMEYILTEVNTSRYENSQQLLRKSVIENTLTIRGENYKIHIEEVFVELFKEHTDLFLENYGFDPQTILETVYYIENSINNKVIVNQEHKKFIKWLKGLKKEDKKRHEIIYGNRIGEPLF
;
A
#
# COMPACT_ATOMS: atom_id res chain seq x y z
N MET A 1 37.21 0.03 24.74
CA MET A 1 36.56 -0.97 23.84
C MET A 1 35.39 -1.69 24.51
N THR A 2 35.46 -1.99 25.81
CA THR A 2 34.39 -2.65 26.59
C THR A 2 33.17 -1.75 26.82
N GLU A 3 33.37 -0.45 27.09
CA GLU A 3 32.27 0.53 27.27
C GLU A 3 31.44 0.75 25.99
N ILE A 4 32.08 0.86 24.83
CA ILE A 4 31.39 1.04 23.52
C ILE A 4 30.52 -0.19 23.20
N LYS A 5 30.99 -1.41 23.53
CA LYS A 5 30.22 -2.64 23.32
C LYS A 5 29.02 -2.75 24.27
N ASN A 6 29.13 -2.25 25.49
CA ASN A 6 28.03 -2.23 26.46
C ASN A 6 26.96 -1.20 26.06
N ASN A 7 27.35 0.01 25.64
CA ASN A 7 26.42 1.03 25.14
C ASN A 7 25.61 0.53 23.93
N ASN A 8 26.26 -0.13 22.96
CA ASN A 8 25.55 -0.64 21.77
C ASN A 8 24.51 -1.73 22.11
N LYS A 9 24.72 -2.50 23.19
CA LYS A 9 23.79 -3.55 23.62
C LYS A 9 22.60 -2.94 24.37
N GLU A 10 22.84 -1.94 25.21
CA GLU A 10 21.79 -1.21 25.92
C GLU A 10 20.90 -0.41 24.97
N GLU A 11 21.49 0.28 23.99
CA GLU A 11 20.76 0.99 22.94
C GLU A 11 19.89 0.05 22.10
N ARG A 12 20.40 -1.14 21.74
CA ARG A 12 19.62 -2.14 21.02
C ARG A 12 18.43 -2.66 21.84
N VAL A 13 18.61 -2.87 23.14
CA VAL A 13 17.51 -3.29 24.04
C VAL A 13 16.48 -2.16 24.18
N LYS A 14 16.94 -0.92 24.32
CA LYS A 14 16.07 0.25 24.36
C LYS A 14 15.24 0.39 23.09
N LEU A 15 15.88 0.33 21.92
CA LEU A 15 15.21 0.41 20.63
C LEU A 15 14.17 -0.72 20.46
N PHE A 16 14.50 -1.94 20.89
CA PHE A 16 13.55 -3.05 20.87
C PHE A 16 12.31 -2.81 21.74
N ASN A 17 12.49 -2.24 22.94
CA ASN A 17 11.37 -1.91 23.81
C ASN A 17 10.52 -0.77 23.24
N GLU A 18 11.15 0.26 22.67
CA GLU A 18 10.42 1.33 21.99
C GLU A 18 9.60 0.82 20.80
N ILE A 19 10.14 -0.11 20.01
CA ILE A 19 9.39 -0.73 18.90
C ILE A 19 8.16 -1.47 19.43
N LYS A 20 8.29 -2.20 20.56
CA LYS A 20 7.14 -2.88 21.17
C LYS A 20 6.07 -1.91 21.62
N GLU A 21 6.45 -0.83 22.30
CA GLU A 21 5.52 0.21 22.75
C GLU A 21 4.83 0.91 21.58
N ASP A 22 5.57 1.23 20.52
CA ASP A 22 5.00 1.82 19.30
C ASP A 22 4.01 0.84 18.63
N ILE A 23 4.30 -0.46 18.59
CA ILE A 23 3.39 -1.50 18.07
C ILE A 23 2.13 -1.63 18.93
N GLU A 24 2.25 -1.68 20.26
CA GLU A 24 1.10 -1.75 21.16
C GLU A 24 0.19 -0.52 21.01
N THR A 25 0.81 0.66 20.91
CA THR A 25 0.09 1.92 20.64
C THR A 25 -0.65 1.86 19.32
N LEU A 26 -0.03 1.32 18.28
CA LEU A 26 -0.65 1.15 16.96
C LEU A 26 -1.82 0.16 16.99
N ILE A 27 -1.67 -0.98 17.67
CA ILE A 27 -2.74 -1.97 17.87
C ILE A 27 -3.94 -1.31 18.56
N ASN A 28 -3.70 -0.59 19.65
CA ASN A 28 -4.76 0.12 20.38
C ASN A 28 -5.42 1.21 19.51
N THR A 29 -4.63 1.94 18.73
CA THR A 29 -5.14 2.95 17.79
C THR A 29 -6.06 2.31 16.75
N ILE A 30 -5.62 1.25 16.08
CA ILE A 30 -6.40 0.54 15.06
C ILE A 30 -7.69 -0.05 15.66
N ASN A 31 -7.61 -0.65 16.85
CA ASN A 31 -8.75 -1.26 17.53
C ASN A 31 -9.79 -0.25 18.06
N SER A 32 -9.42 1.03 18.17
CA SER A 32 -10.35 2.10 18.54
C SER A 32 -11.32 2.48 17.40
N PHE A 33 -11.00 2.10 16.16
CA PHE A 33 -11.78 2.41 14.97
C PHE A 33 -12.66 1.26 14.50
N GLU A 34 -13.65 1.59 13.67
CA GLU A 34 -14.33 0.61 12.84
C GLU A 34 -13.37 0.13 11.74
N LYS A 35 -12.84 -1.09 11.90
CA LYS A 35 -11.67 -1.58 11.15
C LYS A 35 -11.94 -1.77 9.67
N ILE A 36 -13.16 -2.20 9.30
CA ILE A 36 -13.53 -2.38 7.88
C ILE A 36 -13.45 -1.05 7.14
N ARG A 37 -13.99 0.02 7.72
CA ARG A 37 -13.89 1.37 7.13
C ARG A 37 -12.47 1.90 7.14
N LEU A 38 -11.72 1.67 8.22
CA LEU A 38 -10.31 2.06 8.28
C LEU A 38 -9.51 1.42 7.14
N LEU A 39 -9.61 0.11 6.99
CA LEU A 39 -8.88 -0.64 5.96
C LEU A 39 -9.33 -0.24 4.55
N GLY A 40 -10.65 -0.12 4.32
CA GLY A 40 -11.16 0.33 3.03
C GLY A 40 -10.66 1.73 2.67
N ALA A 41 -10.59 2.63 3.65
CA ALA A 41 -10.11 3.99 3.41
C ALA A 41 -8.58 4.04 3.23
N LEU A 42 -7.81 3.28 4.01
CA LEU A 42 -6.37 3.09 3.81
C LEU A 42 -6.05 2.51 2.42
N GLY A 43 -6.83 1.54 1.94
CA GLY A 43 -6.65 0.91 0.62
C GLY A 43 -6.90 1.85 -0.57
N ILE A 44 -7.73 2.88 -0.42
CA ILE A 44 -7.99 3.89 -1.46
C ILE A 44 -6.88 4.97 -1.48
N THR A 45 -6.18 5.14 -0.36
CA THR A 45 -5.23 6.23 -0.15
C THR A 45 -4.05 6.26 -1.16
N PRO A 46 -3.44 5.13 -1.58
CA PRO A 46 -2.39 5.10 -2.61
C PRO A 46 -2.83 5.67 -3.96
N PHE A 47 -4.13 5.68 -4.26
CA PHE A 47 -4.68 6.07 -5.57
C PHE A 47 -5.01 7.56 -5.69
N ASN A 48 -5.11 8.31 -4.59
CA ASN A 48 -5.66 9.69 -4.56
C ASN A 48 -4.66 10.78 -4.11
N ASN A 49 -3.46 10.85 -4.70
CA ASN A 49 -2.46 11.93 -4.57
C ASN A 49 -1.42 11.84 -3.43
N ILE A 50 -1.29 10.75 -2.66
CA ILE A 50 -0.16 10.64 -1.70
C ILE A 50 1.20 10.48 -2.40
N GLN A 51 1.23 9.96 -3.63
CA GLN A 51 2.46 9.93 -4.45
C GLN A 51 3.11 11.31 -4.65
N HIS A 52 2.38 12.41 -4.41
CA HIS A 52 2.88 13.78 -4.60
C HIS A 52 3.28 14.50 -3.31
N THR A 53 2.89 14.02 -2.13
CA THR A 53 3.17 14.71 -0.85
C THR A 53 4.30 14.09 -0.05
N ARG A 54 4.63 12.81 -0.27
CA ARG A 54 5.84 12.17 0.27
C ARG A 54 6.47 11.32 -0.82
N PRO A 55 7.73 11.57 -1.23
CA PRO A 55 8.45 10.75 -2.19
C PRO A 55 8.95 9.44 -1.54
N THR A 56 8.15 8.86 -0.66
CA THR A 56 8.44 7.55 -0.08
C THR A 56 8.16 6.50 -1.14
N LEU A 57 9.13 5.60 -1.31
CA LEU A 57 9.10 4.54 -2.30
C LEU A 57 7.72 3.84 -2.25
N PRO A 58 7.04 3.59 -3.40
CA PRO A 58 5.71 3.00 -3.45
C PRO A 58 5.53 1.74 -2.59
N ASN A 59 6.60 0.95 -2.44
CA ASN A 59 6.64 -0.26 -1.62
C ASN A 59 6.43 -0.01 -0.11
N ILE A 60 6.75 1.18 0.42
CA ILE A 60 6.60 1.52 1.85
C ILE A 60 5.12 1.65 2.22
N ILE A 61 4.31 2.26 1.34
CA ILE A 61 2.88 2.45 1.58
C ILE A 61 2.16 1.10 1.53
N GLU A 62 2.49 0.28 0.53
CA GLU A 62 1.96 -1.08 0.36
C GLU A 62 2.22 -1.95 1.60
N THR A 63 3.49 -2.06 1.99
CA THR A 63 3.91 -2.83 3.17
C THR A 63 3.20 -2.33 4.44
N SER A 64 2.98 -1.01 4.56
CA SER A 64 2.28 -0.43 5.70
C SER A 64 0.80 -0.83 5.73
N ILE A 65 0.14 -0.88 4.57
CA ILE A 65 -1.26 -1.33 4.47
C ILE A 65 -1.38 -2.82 4.82
N GLU A 66 -0.44 -3.66 4.40
CA GLU A 66 -0.42 -5.09 4.77
C GLU A 66 -0.27 -5.30 6.29
N TYR A 67 0.59 -4.51 6.95
CA TYR A 67 0.70 -4.52 8.40
C TYR A 67 -0.59 -4.03 9.07
N ALA A 68 -1.23 -2.99 8.53
CA ALA A 68 -2.52 -2.53 9.02
C ALA A 68 -3.60 -3.62 8.93
N LEU A 69 -3.67 -4.32 7.79
CA LEU A 69 -4.53 -5.48 7.57
C LEU A 69 -4.27 -6.57 8.61
N SER A 70 -3.02 -6.98 8.77
CA SER A 70 -2.63 -8.03 9.73
C SER A 70 -3.04 -7.68 11.17
N ILE A 71 -2.81 -6.44 11.59
CA ILE A 71 -3.19 -5.97 12.93
C ILE A 71 -4.71 -5.90 13.06
N ALA A 72 -5.41 -5.35 12.07
CA ALA A 72 -6.86 -5.19 12.12
C ALA A 72 -7.59 -6.54 12.16
N LEU A 73 -7.12 -7.53 11.39
CA LEU A 73 -7.68 -8.88 11.32
C LEU A 73 -7.33 -9.75 12.55
N SER A 74 -6.31 -9.37 13.33
CA SER A 74 -5.92 -10.11 14.54
C SER A 74 -6.98 -10.07 15.66
N SER A 75 -8.01 -9.23 15.54
CA SER A 75 -9.06 -9.11 16.54
C SER A 75 -10.41 -8.73 15.91
N PRO A 76 -11.55 -9.04 16.56
CA PRO A 76 -12.88 -8.78 16.00
C PRO A 76 -13.12 -7.31 15.69
N ASN A 77 -13.87 -7.03 14.62
CA ASN A 77 -14.34 -5.68 14.31
C ASN A 77 -15.50 -5.27 15.24
N ASN A 78 -15.60 -3.97 15.54
CA ASN A 78 -16.72 -3.41 16.30
C ASN A 78 -17.37 -2.27 15.50
N ILE A 79 -18.62 -2.49 15.09
CA ILE A 79 -19.39 -1.55 14.26
C ILE A 79 -19.72 -0.24 15.00
N LYS A 80 -19.72 -0.26 16.35
CA LYS A 80 -19.97 0.93 17.18
C LYS A 80 -18.71 1.76 17.45
N SER A 81 -17.55 1.30 16.98
CA SER A 81 -16.29 2.03 17.13
C SER A 81 -16.25 3.31 16.29
N ILE A 82 -15.22 4.13 16.51
CA ILE A 82 -15.07 5.43 15.88
C ILE A 82 -14.90 5.25 14.36
N ILE A 83 -15.61 6.04 13.57
CA ILE A 83 -15.38 6.10 12.12
C ILE A 83 -14.11 6.94 11.88
N PRO A 84 -13.09 6.39 11.18
CA PRO A 84 -11.82 7.08 11.00
C PRO A 84 -11.95 8.30 10.07
N SER A 85 -11.30 9.40 10.44
CA SER A 85 -11.13 10.60 9.59
C SER A 85 -9.90 10.49 8.69
N ALA A 86 -9.73 11.43 7.76
CA ALA A 86 -8.53 11.51 6.92
C ALA A 86 -7.24 11.70 7.74
N GLU A 87 -7.29 12.52 8.78
CA GLU A 87 -6.15 12.74 9.67
C GLU A 87 -5.80 11.47 10.45
N ASN A 88 -6.81 10.71 10.90
CA ASN A 88 -6.60 9.43 11.59
C ASN A 88 -5.89 8.41 10.69
N MET A 89 -6.22 8.39 9.39
CA MET A 89 -5.55 7.51 8.42
C MET A 89 -4.07 7.89 8.24
N LEU A 90 -3.78 9.18 8.10
CA LEU A 90 -2.41 9.67 7.98
C LEU A 90 -1.59 9.39 9.24
N ASP A 91 -2.21 9.52 10.42
CA ASP A 91 -1.59 9.17 11.70
C ASP A 91 -1.26 7.67 11.79
N VAL A 92 -2.21 6.79 11.42
CA VAL A 92 -1.99 5.34 11.38
C VAL A 92 -0.84 4.98 10.42
N LEU A 93 -0.84 5.55 9.21
CA LEU A 93 0.23 5.34 8.23
C LEU A 93 1.59 5.85 8.75
N GLY A 94 1.62 7.03 9.37
CA GLY A 94 2.84 7.58 9.95
C GLY A 94 3.39 6.73 11.11
N LYS A 95 2.51 6.17 11.94
CA LYS A 95 2.90 5.24 13.01
C LYS A 95 3.45 3.92 12.45
N LEU A 96 2.83 3.37 11.41
CA LEU A 96 3.31 2.17 10.70
C LEU A 96 4.70 2.39 10.09
N GLU A 97 4.88 3.52 9.41
CA GLU A 97 6.15 3.94 8.83
C GLU A 97 7.23 4.06 9.91
N LYS A 98 6.94 4.74 11.02
CA LYS A 98 7.86 4.90 12.15
C LYS A 98 8.26 3.55 12.77
N VAL A 99 7.31 2.63 12.98
CA VAL A 99 7.61 1.28 13.48
C VAL A 99 8.56 0.55 12.52
N ARG A 100 8.30 0.64 11.22
CA ARG A 100 9.16 0.04 10.19
C ARG A 100 10.56 0.64 10.20
N GLU A 101 10.70 1.96 10.25
CA GLU A 101 11.99 2.65 10.30
C GLU A 101 12.82 2.23 11.51
N LYS A 102 12.22 2.23 12.71
CA LYS A 102 12.88 1.77 13.94
C LYS A 102 13.26 0.29 13.86
N TYR A 103 12.40 -0.54 13.27
CA TYR A 103 12.71 -1.95 13.07
C TYR A 103 13.90 -2.14 12.11
N MET A 104 13.96 -1.37 11.02
CA MET A 104 15.12 -1.36 10.13
C MET A 104 16.40 -0.95 10.87
N GLU A 105 16.34 0.11 11.68
CA GLU A 105 17.46 0.52 12.54
C GLU A 105 17.89 -0.61 13.48
N TYR A 106 16.92 -1.31 14.09
CA TYR A 106 17.19 -2.46 14.94
C TYR A 106 17.93 -3.58 14.18
N ILE A 107 17.53 -3.88 12.94
CA ILE A 107 18.24 -4.86 12.10
C ILE A 107 19.64 -4.38 11.72
N LEU A 108 19.82 -3.09 11.43
CA LEU A 108 21.14 -2.53 11.14
C LEU A 108 22.12 -2.71 12.31
N THR A 109 21.63 -2.80 13.56
CA THR A 109 22.48 -3.10 14.72
C THR A 109 22.83 -4.59 14.88
N GLU A 110 22.33 -5.51 14.04
CA GLU A 110 22.60 -6.96 14.13
C GLU A 110 24.10 -7.25 14.01
N VAL A 111 24.80 -6.47 13.18
CA VAL A 111 26.27 -6.56 12.99
C VAL A 111 27.07 -6.14 14.23
N ASN A 112 26.43 -5.57 15.25
CA ASN A 112 27.07 -5.15 16.48
C ASN A 112 26.93 -6.19 17.60
N THR A 113 26.18 -7.27 17.38
CA THR A 113 25.83 -8.23 18.44
C THR A 113 26.99 -9.12 18.90
N SER A 114 28.14 -9.11 18.20
CA SER A 114 29.33 -9.94 18.46
C SER A 114 29.04 -11.45 18.61
N ARG A 115 27.84 -11.90 18.26
CA ARG A 115 27.31 -13.25 18.55
C ARG A 115 27.66 -14.27 17.47
N TYR A 116 27.99 -13.80 16.29
CA TYR A 116 28.32 -14.61 15.11
C TYR A 116 29.60 -14.09 14.46
N GLU A 117 30.19 -14.84 13.53
CA GLU A 117 31.26 -14.32 12.69
C GLU A 117 30.74 -13.21 11.76
N ASN A 118 31.62 -12.27 11.36
CA ASN A 118 31.23 -11.12 10.52
C ASN A 118 30.49 -11.54 9.23
N SER A 119 30.92 -12.62 8.57
CA SER A 119 30.27 -13.15 7.37
C SER A 119 28.82 -13.62 7.65
N GLN A 120 28.60 -14.30 8.77
CA GLN A 120 27.29 -14.76 9.20
C GLN A 120 26.37 -13.60 9.59
N GLN A 121 26.91 -12.57 10.25
CA GLN A 121 26.15 -11.38 10.62
C GLN A 121 25.69 -10.59 9.38
N LEU A 122 26.58 -10.43 8.38
CA LEU A 122 26.25 -9.79 7.12
C LEU A 122 25.20 -10.58 6.33
N LEU A 123 25.33 -11.91 6.29
CA LEU A 123 24.34 -12.77 5.66
C LEU A 123 22.98 -12.67 6.34
N ARG A 124 22.92 -12.74 7.68
CA ARG A 124 21.68 -12.57 8.45
C ARG A 124 21.03 -11.22 8.18
N LYS A 125 21.81 -10.14 8.23
CA LYS A 125 21.35 -8.79 7.90
C LYS A 125 20.73 -8.77 6.50
N SER A 126 21.43 -9.27 5.48
CA SER A 126 20.96 -9.30 4.10
C SER A 126 19.68 -10.13 3.92
N VAL A 127 19.58 -11.30 4.57
CA VAL A 127 18.37 -12.12 4.53
C VAL A 127 17.18 -11.39 5.17
N ILE A 128 17.39 -10.72 6.30
CA ILE A 128 16.32 -9.97 6.98
C ILE A 128 15.90 -8.74 6.15
N GLU A 129 16.87 -7.96 5.63
CA GLU A 129 16.60 -6.82 4.75
C GLU A 129 15.79 -7.25 3.52
N ASN A 130 16.23 -8.32 2.84
CA ASN A 130 15.51 -8.87 1.68
C ASN A 130 14.10 -9.35 2.06
N THR A 131 13.92 -10.01 3.21
CA THR A 131 12.59 -10.47 3.64
C THR A 131 11.64 -9.30 3.93
N LEU A 132 12.16 -8.18 4.43
CA LEU A 132 11.38 -6.97 4.71
C LEU A 132 11.06 -6.16 3.46
N THR A 133 11.88 -6.24 2.41
CA THR A 133 11.67 -5.53 1.15
C THR A 133 10.85 -6.31 0.13
N ILE A 134 10.89 -7.65 0.15
CA ILE A 134 10.14 -8.51 -0.78
C ILE A 134 8.62 -8.43 -0.57
N ARG A 135 8.12 -8.08 0.63
CA ARG A 135 6.68 -7.89 0.91
C ARG A 135 6.02 -6.68 0.22
N GLY A 136 6.73 -6.00 -0.69
CA GLY A 136 6.17 -4.92 -1.51
C GLY A 136 6.47 -5.07 -3.01
N GLU A 137 7.09 -6.16 -3.44
CA GLU A 137 7.28 -6.48 -4.87
C GLU A 137 6.36 -7.65 -5.21
N ASN A 138 5.20 -7.33 -5.82
CA ASN A 138 4.14 -8.21 -6.35
C ASN A 138 2.75 -8.13 -5.66
N TYR A 139 2.37 -6.96 -5.12
CA TYR A 139 1.05 -6.69 -4.50
C TYR A 139 -0.15 -7.32 -5.20
N LYS A 140 -0.29 -7.13 -6.52
CA LYS A 140 -1.49 -7.55 -7.24
C LYS A 140 -1.67 -9.06 -7.20
N ILE A 141 -0.62 -9.79 -7.56
CA ILE A 141 -0.65 -11.25 -7.57
C ILE A 141 -0.92 -11.77 -6.15
N HIS A 142 -0.30 -11.16 -5.14
CA HIS A 142 -0.46 -11.62 -3.76
C HIS A 142 -1.82 -11.28 -3.14
N ILE A 143 -2.41 -10.11 -3.43
CA ILE A 143 -3.78 -9.80 -3.01
C ILE A 143 -4.77 -10.75 -3.66
N GLU A 144 -4.61 -11.01 -4.96
CA GLU A 144 -5.48 -11.93 -5.70
C GLU A 144 -5.41 -13.33 -5.07
N GLU A 145 -4.21 -13.83 -4.82
CA GLU A 145 -3.97 -15.10 -4.13
C GLU A 145 -4.58 -15.12 -2.73
N VAL A 146 -4.29 -14.12 -1.89
CA VAL A 146 -4.77 -14.05 -0.49
C VAL A 146 -6.28 -13.92 -0.43
N PHE A 147 -6.89 -13.12 -1.31
CA PHE A 147 -8.35 -12.99 -1.38
C PHE A 147 -9.00 -14.33 -1.72
N VAL A 148 -8.49 -15.01 -2.74
CA VAL A 148 -9.01 -16.32 -3.14
C VAL A 148 -8.79 -17.33 -2.02
N GLU A 149 -7.61 -17.38 -1.40
CA GLU A 149 -7.31 -18.29 -0.29
C GLU A 149 -8.22 -18.09 0.92
N LEU A 150 -8.47 -16.85 1.32
CA LEU A 150 -9.32 -16.52 2.47
C LEU A 150 -10.78 -16.94 2.26
N PHE A 151 -11.28 -16.83 1.03
CA PHE A 151 -12.69 -17.07 0.73
C PHE A 151 -12.97 -18.41 0.07
N LYS A 152 -11.95 -19.19 -0.27
CA LYS A 152 -12.07 -20.52 -0.90
C LYS A 152 -12.90 -21.49 -0.08
N GLU A 153 -12.71 -21.52 1.24
CA GLU A 153 -13.49 -22.38 2.15
C GLU A 153 -14.94 -21.90 2.33
N HIS A 154 -15.27 -20.74 1.77
CA HIS A 154 -16.60 -20.14 1.81
C HIS A 154 -17.31 -20.14 0.45
N THR A 155 -16.71 -20.69 -0.60
CA THR A 155 -17.26 -20.68 -1.97
C THR A 155 -18.71 -21.17 -2.02
N ASP A 156 -19.04 -22.27 -1.34
CA ASP A 156 -20.41 -22.82 -1.33
C ASP A 156 -21.41 -21.82 -0.74
N LEU A 157 -21.03 -21.12 0.33
CA LEU A 157 -21.86 -20.09 0.96
C LEU A 157 -22.10 -18.89 0.04
N PHE A 158 -21.11 -18.51 -0.76
CA PHE A 158 -21.26 -17.44 -1.75
C PHE A 158 -22.15 -17.85 -2.93
N LEU A 159 -21.98 -19.07 -3.42
CA LEU A 159 -22.80 -19.62 -4.52
C LEU A 159 -24.26 -19.78 -4.11
N GLU A 160 -24.54 -20.31 -2.92
CA GLU A 160 -25.90 -20.52 -2.43
C GLU A 160 -26.66 -19.22 -2.18
N ASN A 161 -26.00 -18.21 -1.61
CA ASN A 161 -26.67 -16.96 -1.21
C ASN A 161 -26.67 -15.88 -2.30
N TYR A 162 -25.66 -15.87 -3.17
CA TYR A 162 -25.46 -14.78 -4.11
C TYR A 162 -25.29 -15.22 -5.57
N GLY A 163 -25.07 -16.52 -5.82
CA GLY A 163 -24.98 -17.09 -7.17
C GLY A 163 -23.65 -16.81 -7.87
N PHE A 164 -22.63 -16.36 -7.16
CA PHE A 164 -21.28 -16.13 -7.67
C PHE A 164 -20.25 -16.56 -6.63
N ASP A 165 -19.11 -17.05 -7.09
CA ASP A 165 -17.99 -17.46 -6.23
C ASP A 165 -17.00 -16.29 -6.00
N PRO A 166 -16.09 -16.41 -5.00
CA PRO A 166 -15.10 -15.38 -4.71
C PRO A 166 -14.19 -15.01 -5.90
N GLN A 167 -13.80 -15.97 -6.74
CA GLN A 167 -12.98 -15.70 -7.93
C GLN A 167 -13.74 -14.79 -8.91
N THR A 168 -15.03 -15.08 -9.14
CA THR A 168 -15.90 -14.25 -9.99
C THR A 168 -16.05 -12.82 -9.44
N ILE A 169 -16.11 -12.65 -8.11
CA ILE A 169 -16.15 -11.32 -7.47
C ILE A 169 -14.86 -10.54 -7.79
N LEU A 170 -13.71 -11.18 -7.60
CA LEU A 170 -12.40 -10.58 -7.83
C LEU A 170 -12.23 -10.14 -9.28
N GLU A 171 -12.60 -11.01 -10.23
CA GLU A 171 -12.58 -10.70 -11.67
C GLU A 171 -13.50 -9.54 -12.04
N THR A 172 -14.67 -9.47 -11.42
CA THR A 172 -15.63 -8.37 -11.64
C THR A 172 -15.07 -7.04 -11.13
N VAL A 173 -14.44 -7.02 -9.95
CA VAL A 173 -13.76 -5.84 -9.42
C VAL A 173 -12.65 -5.40 -10.38
N TYR A 174 -11.83 -6.33 -10.86
CA TYR A 174 -10.75 -6.03 -11.82
C TYR A 174 -11.28 -5.44 -13.12
N TYR A 175 -12.38 -5.99 -13.64
CA TYR A 175 -13.05 -5.47 -14.83
C TYR A 175 -13.55 -4.03 -14.62
N ILE A 176 -14.15 -3.74 -13.46
CA ILE A 176 -14.63 -2.40 -13.11
C ILE A 176 -13.46 -1.43 -12.99
N GLU A 177 -12.40 -1.80 -12.27
CA GLU A 177 -11.20 -0.97 -12.08
C GLU A 177 -10.53 -0.64 -13.41
N ASN A 178 -10.33 -1.63 -14.29
CA ASN A 178 -9.78 -1.40 -15.61
C ASN A 178 -10.68 -0.52 -16.47
N SER A 179 -12.00 -0.71 -16.39
CA SER A 179 -12.96 0.13 -17.11
C SER A 179 -12.92 1.59 -16.64
N ILE A 180 -12.72 1.83 -15.34
CA ILE A 180 -12.59 3.17 -14.77
C ILE A 180 -11.23 3.79 -15.14
N ASN A 181 -10.13 3.06 -14.96
CA ASN A 181 -8.78 3.52 -15.28
C ASN A 181 -8.65 3.89 -16.76
N ASN A 182 -9.20 3.08 -17.67
CA ASN A 182 -9.23 3.38 -19.08
C ASN A 182 -9.99 4.68 -19.37
N LYS A 183 -11.14 4.91 -18.73
CA LYS A 183 -11.89 6.17 -18.89
C LYS A 183 -11.13 7.38 -18.34
N VAL A 184 -10.39 7.23 -17.24
CA VAL A 184 -9.59 8.32 -16.66
C VAL A 184 -8.39 8.65 -17.54
N ILE A 185 -7.65 7.65 -18.02
CA ILE A 185 -6.50 7.82 -18.92
C ILE A 185 -6.96 8.44 -20.25
N VAL A 186 -8.02 7.92 -20.86
CA VAL A 186 -8.59 8.48 -22.10
C VAL A 186 -9.00 9.94 -21.90
N ASN A 187 -9.60 10.30 -20.76
CA ASN A 187 -9.96 11.68 -20.47
C ASN A 187 -8.73 12.59 -20.24
N GLN A 188 -7.67 12.09 -19.62
CA GLN A 188 -6.43 12.87 -19.42
C GLN A 188 -5.68 13.07 -20.74
N GLU A 189 -5.54 12.03 -21.55
CA GLU A 189 -4.93 12.11 -22.88
C GLU A 189 -5.76 12.97 -23.83
N HIS A 190 -7.10 12.89 -23.76
CA HIS A 190 -7.98 13.80 -24.48
C HIS A 190 -7.75 15.26 -24.06
N LYS A 191 -7.66 15.56 -22.75
CA LYS A 191 -7.36 16.92 -22.26
C LYS A 191 -5.98 17.41 -22.72
N LYS A 192 -4.95 16.55 -22.72
CA LYS A 192 -3.61 16.87 -23.23
C LYS A 192 -3.64 17.12 -24.73
N PHE A 193 -4.35 16.29 -25.49
CA PHE A 193 -4.55 16.43 -26.93
C PHE A 193 -5.26 17.74 -27.28
N ILE A 194 -6.35 18.08 -26.59
CA ILE A 194 -7.06 19.35 -26.78
C ILE A 194 -6.16 20.56 -26.43
N LYS A 195 -5.35 20.46 -25.37
CA LYS A 195 -4.39 21.51 -24.99
C LYS A 195 -3.29 21.69 -26.05
N TRP A 196 -2.77 20.59 -26.60
CA TRP A 196 -1.82 20.60 -27.70
C TRP A 196 -2.42 21.18 -28.99
N LEU A 197 -3.63 20.73 -29.38
CA LEU A 197 -4.36 21.28 -30.52
C LEU A 197 -4.54 22.79 -30.40
N LYS A 198 -4.91 23.31 -29.23
CA LYS A 198 -5.10 24.75 -29.02
C LYS A 198 -3.82 25.56 -29.31
N GLY A 199 -2.64 25.01 -29.04
CA GLY A 199 -1.33 25.63 -29.27
C GLY A 199 -0.79 25.61 -30.71
N LEU A 200 -1.43 24.87 -31.63
CA LEU A 200 -0.98 24.80 -33.03
C LEU A 200 -1.36 26.05 -33.85
N LYS A 201 -0.50 26.40 -34.82
CA LYS A 201 -0.79 27.43 -35.83
C LYS A 201 -1.94 26.97 -36.74
N LYS A 202 -2.69 27.90 -37.33
CA LYS A 202 -3.91 27.63 -38.13
C LYS A 202 -3.67 26.64 -39.29
N GLU A 203 -2.48 26.64 -39.87
CA GLU A 203 -2.11 25.80 -41.01
C GLU A 203 -1.91 24.32 -40.60
N ASP A 204 -1.34 24.09 -39.41
CA ASP A 204 -1.13 22.75 -38.86
C ASP A 204 -2.42 22.12 -38.34
N LYS A 205 -3.37 22.94 -37.88
CA LYS A 205 -4.73 22.50 -37.48
C LYS A 205 -5.52 21.94 -38.66
N LYS A 206 -5.48 22.63 -39.81
CA LYS A 206 -6.12 22.16 -41.05
C LYS A 206 -5.56 20.83 -41.55
N ARG A 207 -4.25 20.60 -41.43
CA ARG A 207 -3.63 19.31 -41.79
C ARG A 207 -4.14 18.17 -40.90
N HIS A 208 -4.36 18.41 -39.62
CA HIS A 208 -4.89 17.41 -38.69
C HIS A 208 -6.39 17.12 -38.91
N GLU A 209 -7.21 18.13 -39.23
CA GLU A 209 -8.62 17.93 -39.60
C GLU A 209 -8.79 17.02 -40.82
N ILE A 210 -7.87 17.12 -41.79
CA ILE A 210 -7.87 16.28 -43.01
C ILE A 210 -7.49 14.84 -42.72
N ILE A 211 -6.57 14.59 -41.76
CA ILE A 211 -6.07 13.24 -41.45
C ILE A 211 -7.02 12.48 -40.52
N TYR A 212 -7.65 13.16 -39.55
CA TYR A 212 -8.47 12.51 -38.51
C TYR A 212 -9.98 12.65 -38.70
N GLY A 213 -10.41 13.29 -39.80
CA GLY A 213 -11.82 13.55 -40.10
C GLY A 213 -12.45 14.56 -39.15
N ASN A 214 -13.63 15.07 -39.53
CA ASN A 214 -14.41 16.10 -38.80
C ASN A 214 -14.98 15.63 -37.43
N ARG A 215 -14.20 14.93 -36.60
CA ARG A 215 -14.54 14.59 -35.20
C ARG A 215 -13.73 15.39 -34.18
N ILE A 216 -13.16 16.53 -34.58
CA ILE A 216 -12.52 17.44 -33.63
C ILE A 216 -13.61 18.25 -32.93
N GLY A 217 -14.24 17.67 -31.92
CA GLY A 217 -15.20 18.40 -31.07
C GLY A 217 -16.30 17.56 -30.42
N GLU A 218 -16.52 16.32 -30.85
CA GLU A 218 -17.55 15.47 -30.23
C GLU A 218 -16.93 14.51 -29.21
N PRO A 219 -17.52 14.38 -28.01
CA PRO A 219 -17.10 13.36 -27.06
C PRO A 219 -17.30 11.98 -27.68
N LEU A 220 -16.26 11.14 -27.62
CA LEU A 220 -16.35 9.72 -27.93
C LEU A 220 -17.18 9.08 -26.81
N PHE A 221 -18.46 8.79 -27.10
CA PHE A 221 -19.30 7.94 -26.26
C PHE A 221 -18.92 6.47 -26.42
#